data_AF-A0A5C6DRF9-F1
#
_entry.id   AF-A0A5C6DRF9-F1
#
_cell.length_a   1.000
_cell.length_b   1.000
_cell.length_c   1.000
_cell.angle_alpha   90.00
_cell.angle_beta   90.00
_cell.angle_gamma   90.00
#
_symmetry.space_group_name_H-M   'P 1'
#
loop_
_entity.id
_entity.type
_entity.pdbx_description
1 polymer ?
#
loop_
_entity_poly.entity_id
_entity_poly.type
_entity_poly.pdbx_seq_one_letter_code
_entity_poly.pdbx_strand_id
1 'polypeptide(L)'
;MTESSSKTNPYESSSTDGVSEPIDKPLPMWLAMIEGSAWALVSVFPIVALMALLFRFPVMFAGPSSGPSAVVPALFSALFYGVIMGGLVAVALGGGMAGVAACLISPDTKQRHWITAILALFSTIFLLFILATLDWYVGPW
;
A
#
# COMPACT_ATOMS: atom_id res chain seq x y z
N MET A 1 67.01 -26.79 13.63
CA MET A 1 66.31 -26.55 12.36
C MET A 1 65.36 -27.72 12.16
N THR A 2 64.10 -27.55 12.54
CA THR A 2 63.05 -28.57 12.37
C THR A 2 62.03 -28.02 11.38
N GLU A 3 61.96 -28.67 10.21
CA GLU A 3 61.05 -28.34 9.13
C GLU A 3 59.59 -28.54 9.55
N SER A 4 58.78 -27.48 9.45
CA SER A 4 57.34 -27.54 9.64
C SER A 4 56.68 -28.02 8.35
N SER A 5 56.27 -29.29 8.31
CA SER A 5 55.49 -29.87 7.22
C SER A 5 54.05 -29.36 7.30
N SER A 6 53.76 -28.32 6.52
CA SER A 6 52.42 -27.77 6.29
C SER A 6 51.58 -28.77 5.51
N LYS A 7 50.70 -29.49 6.21
CA LYS A 7 49.68 -30.35 5.59
C LYS A 7 48.52 -29.46 5.14
N THR A 8 48.49 -29.12 3.86
CA THR A 8 47.34 -28.51 3.22
C THR A 8 46.20 -29.53 3.16
N ASN A 9 45.01 -29.10 3.58
CA ASN A 9 43.85 -29.95 3.72
C ASN A 9 43.18 -30.17 2.34
N PRO A 10 43.07 -31.40 1.82
CA PRO A 10 42.56 -31.67 0.47
C PRO A 10 41.04 -31.46 0.31
N TYR A 11 40.34 -31.05 1.38
CA TYR A 11 38.91 -30.74 1.36
C TYR A 11 38.60 -29.24 1.22
N GLU A 12 39.59 -28.41 0.95
CA GLU A 12 39.37 -27.00 0.59
C GLU A 12 38.84 -26.93 -0.86
N SER A 13 37.61 -27.39 -1.05
CA SER A 13 36.90 -27.30 -2.32
C SER A 13 36.51 -25.85 -2.56
N SER A 14 37.07 -25.29 -3.63
CA SER A 14 36.68 -24.06 -4.31
C SER A 14 35.28 -24.18 -4.95
N SER A 15 34.29 -24.54 -4.13
CA SER A 15 32.90 -24.68 -4.56
C SER A 15 32.15 -23.37 -4.34
N THR A 16 32.03 -22.66 -5.47
CA THR A 16 30.89 -21.81 -5.85
C THR A 16 30.77 -20.45 -5.17
N ASP A 17 31.64 -19.55 -5.66
CA ASP A 17 31.26 -18.19 -6.05
C ASP A 17 29.99 -18.22 -6.91
N GLY A 18 28.86 -18.23 -6.23
CA GLY A 18 27.53 -18.29 -6.83
C GLY A 18 26.43 -18.05 -5.80
N VAL A 19 26.80 -17.54 -4.61
CA VAL A 19 25.85 -16.88 -3.73
C VAL A 19 25.40 -15.65 -4.48
N SER A 20 24.30 -15.79 -5.23
CA SER A 20 23.49 -14.66 -5.65
C SER A 20 23.30 -13.81 -4.42
N GLU A 21 24.05 -12.72 -4.31
CA GLU A 21 23.84 -11.75 -3.24
C GLU A 21 22.34 -11.49 -3.24
N PRO A 22 21.61 -11.72 -2.12
CA PRO A 22 20.28 -11.18 -2.04
C PRO A 22 20.47 -9.69 -2.24
N ILE A 23 20.00 -9.17 -3.38
CA ILE A 23 19.96 -7.73 -3.66
C ILE A 23 18.85 -7.15 -2.78
N ASP A 24 18.96 -7.35 -1.47
CA ASP A 24 18.20 -6.65 -0.46
C ASP A 24 18.97 -5.36 -0.17
N LYS A 25 19.17 -4.57 -1.22
CA LYS A 25 19.47 -3.16 -1.02
C LYS A 25 18.21 -2.58 -0.40
N PRO A 26 18.26 -1.98 0.79
CA PRO A 26 17.09 -1.37 1.39
C PRO A 26 16.53 -0.37 0.38
N LEU A 27 15.34 -0.64 -0.16
CA LEU A 27 14.73 0.23 -1.15
C LEU A 27 14.69 1.64 -0.57
N PRO A 28 15.12 2.65 -1.33
CA PRO A 28 15.26 3.99 -0.79
C PRO A 28 13.89 4.49 -0.33
N MET A 29 13.86 5.24 0.76
CA MET A 29 12.63 5.57 1.50
C MET A 29 11.55 6.23 0.64
N TRP A 30 11.95 7.03 -0.36
CA TRP A 30 11.05 7.64 -1.32
C TRP A 30 10.36 6.62 -2.25
N LEU A 31 11.02 5.51 -2.58
CA LEU A 31 10.40 4.42 -3.35
C LEU A 31 9.30 3.74 -2.54
N ALA A 32 9.51 3.57 -1.24
CA ALA A 32 8.51 3.02 -0.32
C ALA A 32 7.26 3.90 -0.23
N MET A 33 7.46 5.22 -0.21
CA MET A 33 6.38 6.19 -0.23
C MET A 33 5.56 6.05 -1.51
N ILE A 34 6.23 6.02 -2.67
CA ILE A 34 5.55 5.87 -3.97
C ILE A 34 4.78 4.55 -4.02
N GLU A 35 5.39 3.46 -3.56
CA GLU A 35 4.77 2.14 -3.55
C GLU A 35 3.52 2.11 -2.65
N GLY A 36 3.63 2.64 -1.42
CA GLY A 36 2.51 2.73 -0.49
C GLY A 36 1.38 3.62 -1.01
N SER A 37 1.72 4.76 -1.64
CA SER A 37 0.73 5.62 -2.30
C SER A 37 0.05 4.90 -3.48
N ALA A 38 0.81 4.16 -4.29
CA ALA A 38 0.26 3.42 -5.42
C ALA A 38 -0.71 2.32 -4.96
N TRP A 39 -0.33 1.54 -3.94
CA TRP A 39 -1.20 0.53 -3.34
C TRP A 39 -2.48 1.14 -2.78
N ALA A 40 -2.38 2.25 -2.04
CA ALA A 40 -3.53 2.95 -1.51
C ALA A 40 -4.47 3.40 -2.64
N LEU A 41 -3.95 4.09 -3.66
CA LEU A 41 -4.74 4.57 -4.81
C LEU A 41 -5.42 3.43 -5.58
N VAL A 42 -4.73 2.33 -5.82
CA VAL A 42 -5.32 1.16 -6.49
C VAL A 42 -6.41 0.54 -5.63
N SER A 43 -6.22 0.49 -4.30
CA SER A 43 -7.20 -0.07 -3.37
C SER A 43 -8.46 0.80 -3.18
N VAL A 44 -8.39 2.11 -3.46
CA VAL A 44 -9.57 3.00 -3.38
C VAL A 44 -10.70 2.51 -4.27
N PHE A 45 -10.42 2.13 -5.51
CA PHE A 45 -11.46 1.72 -6.47
C PHE A 45 -12.28 0.50 -5.99
N PRO A 46 -11.67 -0.65 -5.64
CA PRO A 46 -12.42 -1.80 -5.14
C PRO A 46 -13.10 -1.51 -3.80
N ILE A 47 -12.49 -0.71 -2.91
CA ILE A 47 -13.12 -0.36 -1.62
C ILE A 47 -14.34 0.54 -1.82
N VAL A 48 -14.26 1.55 -2.70
CA VAL A 48 -15.40 2.40 -3.05
C VAL A 48 -16.52 1.58 -3.68
N ALA A 49 -16.19 0.67 -4.60
CA ALA A 49 -17.18 -0.22 -5.19
C ALA A 49 -17.86 -1.11 -4.14
N LEU A 50 -17.08 -1.65 -3.19
CA LEU A 50 -17.60 -2.45 -2.08
C LEU A 50 -18.48 -1.61 -1.15
N MET A 51 -18.06 -0.38 -0.83
CA MET A 51 -18.82 0.56 -0.01
C MET A 51 -20.12 0.98 -0.69
N ALA A 52 -20.14 1.18 -2.01
CA ALA A 52 -21.39 1.47 -2.75
C ALA A 52 -22.34 0.27 -2.83
N LEU A 53 -21.80 -0.95 -2.74
CA LEU A 53 -22.59 -2.17 -2.71
C LEU A 53 -23.20 -2.43 -1.34
N LEU A 54 -22.41 -2.24 -0.27
CA LEU A 54 -22.78 -2.58 1.11
C LEU A 54 -23.43 -1.43 1.88
N PHE A 55 -22.99 -0.19 1.61
CA PHE A 55 -23.42 1.02 2.29
C PHE A 55 -24.07 2.00 1.31
N ARG A 56 -24.89 2.88 1.86
CA ARG A 56 -25.56 3.92 1.08
C ARG A 56 -24.53 5.00 0.76
N PHE A 57 -23.94 4.95 -0.43
CA PHE A 57 -22.88 5.86 -0.83
C PHE A 57 -23.47 7.13 -1.43
N PRO A 58 -22.94 8.32 -1.09
CA PRO A 58 -23.38 9.57 -1.70
C PRO A 58 -22.95 9.57 -3.17
N VAL A 59 -23.94 9.43 -4.06
CA VAL A 59 -23.73 9.49 -5.50
C VAL A 59 -24.03 10.90 -5.98
N MET A 60 -23.05 11.51 -6.63
CA MET A 60 -23.21 12.80 -7.29
C MET A 60 -24.44 12.77 -8.21
N PHE A 61 -25.34 13.76 -8.04
CA PHE A 61 -26.58 13.93 -8.81
C PHE A 61 -27.68 12.86 -8.64
N ALA A 62 -27.46 11.76 -7.92
CA ALA A 62 -28.48 10.73 -7.68
C ALA A 62 -28.90 10.62 -6.21
N GLY A 63 -28.19 11.30 -5.31
CA GLY A 63 -28.40 11.18 -3.87
C GLY A 63 -27.89 9.86 -3.30
N PRO A 64 -28.12 9.60 -2.00
CA PRO A 64 -27.59 8.41 -1.36
C PRO A 64 -28.26 7.16 -1.93
N SER A 65 -27.49 6.30 -2.60
CA SER A 65 -27.99 5.09 -3.26
C SER A 65 -27.08 3.90 -2.96
N SER A 66 -27.62 2.68 -3.05
CA SER A 66 -26.90 1.44 -2.77
C SER A 66 -27.27 0.35 -3.79
N GLY A 67 -26.37 -0.60 -3.97
CA GLY A 67 -26.57 -1.77 -4.84
C GLY A 67 -25.75 -1.75 -6.14
N PRO A 68 -25.90 -2.76 -7.01
CA PRO A 68 -25.04 -2.95 -8.19
C PRO A 68 -25.08 -1.77 -9.17
N SER A 69 -26.24 -1.13 -9.32
CA SER A 69 -26.43 0.05 -10.17
C SER A 69 -25.78 1.32 -9.62
N ALA A 70 -25.49 1.36 -8.31
CA ALA A 70 -24.84 2.49 -7.65
C ALA A 70 -23.31 2.44 -7.74
N VAL A 71 -22.73 1.31 -8.15
CA VAL A 71 -21.26 1.12 -8.21
C VAL A 71 -20.60 2.08 -9.20
N VAL A 72 -21.08 2.13 -10.45
CA VAL A 72 -20.49 2.98 -11.50
C VAL A 72 -20.62 4.48 -11.14
N PRO A 73 -21.80 4.96 -10.72
CA PRO A 73 -21.95 6.34 -10.25
C PRO A 73 -21.09 6.68 -9.03
N ALA A 74 -20.96 5.76 -8.06
CA ALA A 74 -20.13 5.96 -6.87
C ALA A 74 -18.63 6.06 -7.20
N LEU A 75 -18.15 5.24 -8.14
CA LEU A 75 -16.77 5.34 -8.64
C LEU A 75 -16.50 6.68 -9.32
N PHE A 76 -17.44 7.15 -10.14
CA PHE A 76 -17.34 8.47 -10.76
C PHE A 76 -17.35 9.60 -9.71
N SER A 77 -18.24 9.50 -8.72
CA SER A 77 -18.32 10.44 -7.60
C SER A 77 -17.00 10.47 -6.81
N ALA A 78 -16.44 9.30 -6.48
CA ALA A 78 -15.18 9.18 -5.77
C ALA A 78 -13.98 9.72 -6.58
N LEU A 79 -13.97 9.54 -7.90
CA LEU A 79 -12.99 10.19 -8.78
C LEU A 79 -13.15 11.70 -8.77
N PHE A 80 -14.37 12.21 -8.90
CA PHE A 80 -14.62 13.65 -8.98
C PHE A 80 -14.27 14.34 -7.65
N TYR A 81 -14.81 13.86 -6.52
CA TYR A 81 -14.45 14.37 -5.19
C TYR A 81 -13.00 14.10 -4.82
N GLY A 82 -12.50 12.91 -5.17
CA GLY A 82 -11.12 12.53 -4.91
C GLY A 82 -10.11 13.44 -5.62
N VAL A 83 -10.37 13.79 -6.88
CA VAL A 83 -9.51 14.66 -7.69
C VAL A 83 -9.73 16.14 -7.35
N ILE A 84 -10.98 16.59 -7.20
CA ILE A 84 -11.31 18.02 -7.09
C ILE A 84 -11.26 18.51 -5.63
N MET A 85 -11.76 17.73 -4.66
CA MET A 85 -11.63 18.07 -3.24
C MET A 85 -10.35 17.51 -2.60
N GLY A 86 -9.51 16.81 -3.36
CA GLY A 86 -8.24 16.29 -2.85
C GLY A 86 -8.36 15.04 -1.97
N GLY A 87 -9.49 14.32 -2.01
CA GLY A 87 -9.64 13.04 -1.30
C GLY A 87 -8.57 12.00 -1.70
N LEU A 88 -8.17 11.97 -2.98
CA LEU A 88 -7.08 11.10 -3.45
C LEU A 88 -5.72 11.54 -2.90
N VAL A 89 -5.52 12.84 -2.64
CA VAL A 89 -4.27 13.34 -2.03
C VAL A 89 -4.18 12.85 -0.60
N ALA A 90 -5.26 12.91 0.17
CA ALA A 90 -5.29 12.39 1.53
C ALA A 90 -4.99 10.87 1.56
N VAL A 91 -5.58 10.09 0.64
CA VAL A 91 -5.29 8.65 0.54
C VAL A 91 -3.86 8.37 0.08
N ALA A 92 -3.35 9.12 -0.88
CA ALA A 92 -1.97 8.98 -1.34
C ALA A 92 -0.96 9.30 -0.22
N LEU A 93 -1.24 10.32 0.61
CA LEU A 93 -0.42 10.67 1.78
C LEU A 93 -0.49 9.58 2.86
N GLY A 94 -1.69 9.07 3.16
CA GLY A 94 -1.88 7.95 4.11
C GLY A 94 -1.15 6.68 3.66
N GLY A 95 -1.28 6.32 2.38
CA GLY A 95 -0.55 5.21 1.75
C GLY A 95 0.97 5.42 1.77
N GLY A 96 1.43 6.63 1.50
CA GLY A 96 2.85 6.97 1.54
C GLY A 96 3.44 6.84 2.95
N MET A 97 2.71 7.31 3.97
CA MET A 97 3.10 7.13 5.38
C MET A 97 3.11 5.66 5.79
N ALA A 98 2.16 4.87 5.31
CA ALA A 98 2.12 3.42 5.48
C ALA A 98 3.37 2.73 4.89
N GLY A 99 3.82 3.15 3.71
CA GLY A 99 5.06 2.68 3.09
C GLY A 99 6.32 3.04 3.88
N VAL A 100 6.38 4.25 4.46
CA VAL A 100 7.48 4.63 5.36
C VAL A 100 7.45 3.81 6.65
N ALA A 101 6.29 3.61 7.25
CA ALA A 101 6.15 2.80 8.45
C ALA A 101 6.57 1.35 8.20
N ALA A 102 6.24 0.78 7.04
CA ALA A 102 6.68 -0.56 6.65
C ALA A 102 8.21 -0.69 6.53
N CYS A 103 8.91 0.35 6.04
CA CYS A 103 10.38 0.39 6.06
C CYS A 103 10.98 0.36 7.46
N LEU A 104 10.33 1.04 8.41
CA LEU A 104 10.82 1.14 9.79
C LEU A 104 10.60 -0.15 10.58
N ILE A 105 9.54 -0.90 10.23
CA ILE A 105 9.14 -2.11 10.95
C ILE A 105 9.88 -3.35 10.43
N SER A 106 10.14 -3.44 9.12
CA SER A 106 10.64 -4.68 8.52
C SER A 106 11.85 -4.44 7.60
N PRO A 107 13.02 -5.03 7.92
CA PRO A 107 14.19 -4.99 7.05
C PRO A 107 14.10 -5.95 5.84
N ASP A 108 13.18 -6.92 5.88
CA ASP A 108 13.01 -7.95 4.85
C ASP A 108 12.11 -7.45 3.69
N THR A 109 12.61 -7.52 2.44
CA THR A 109 11.95 -6.93 1.26
C THR A 109 10.61 -7.60 0.93
N LYS A 110 10.52 -8.93 1.04
CA LYS A 110 9.29 -9.67 0.77
C LYS A 110 8.20 -9.38 1.80
N GLN A 111 8.58 -9.36 3.07
CA GLN A 111 7.65 -9.11 4.17
C GLN A 111 7.18 -7.65 4.17
N ARG A 112 8.07 -6.73 3.81
CA ARG A 112 7.78 -5.30 3.66
C ARG A 112 6.70 -5.01 2.61
N HIS A 113 6.70 -5.66 1.45
CA HIS A 113 5.63 -5.44 0.45
C HIS A 113 4.24 -5.81 0.99
N TRP A 114 4.13 -6.96 1.66
CA TRP A 114 2.87 -7.38 2.28
C TRP A 114 2.45 -6.47 3.43
N ILE A 115 3.38 -6.07 4.30
CA ILE A 115 3.10 -5.13 5.40
C ILE A 115 2.66 -3.78 4.83
N THR A 116 3.33 -3.28 3.79
CA THR A 116 2.97 -2.03 3.11
C THR A 116 1.55 -2.10 2.55
N ALA A 117 1.22 -3.19 1.85
CA ALA A 117 -0.11 -3.39 1.29
C ALA A 117 -1.19 -3.44 2.38
N ILE A 118 -0.94 -4.17 3.47
CA ILE A 118 -1.88 -4.26 4.60
C ILE A 118 -2.06 -2.90 5.28
N LEU A 119 -0.96 -2.20 5.60
CA LEU A 119 -1.03 -0.88 6.24
C LEU A 119 -1.69 0.17 5.34
N ALA A 120 -1.39 0.15 4.04
CA ALA A 120 -2.01 1.04 3.05
C ALA A 120 -3.51 0.77 2.93
N LEU A 121 -3.92 -0.50 2.95
CA LEU A 121 -5.32 -0.90 2.91
C LEU A 121 -6.06 -0.47 4.19
N PHE A 122 -5.48 -0.70 5.36
CA PHE A 122 -6.05 -0.23 6.64
C PHE A 122 -6.16 1.30 6.68
N SER A 123 -5.12 2.00 6.23
CA SER A 123 -5.12 3.46 6.14
C SER A 123 -6.22 3.96 5.19
N THR A 124 -6.39 3.30 4.04
CA THR A 124 -7.42 3.64 3.05
C THR A 124 -8.83 3.42 3.60
N ILE A 125 -9.08 2.27 4.25
CA ILE A 125 -10.37 2.00 4.91
C ILE A 125 -10.65 3.05 5.99
N PHE A 126 -9.64 3.37 6.82
CA PHE A 126 -9.78 4.34 7.88
C PHE A 126 -10.09 5.75 7.35
N LEU A 127 -9.39 6.20 6.30
CA LEU A 127 -9.67 7.48 5.65
C LEU A 127 -11.05 7.51 5.01
N LEU A 128 -11.45 6.46 4.31
CA LEU A 128 -12.77 6.37 3.69
C LEU A 128 -13.88 6.33 4.75
N PHE A 129 -13.64 5.71 5.90
CA PHE A 129 -14.56 5.73 7.03
C PHE A 129 -14.72 7.13 7.63
N ILE A 130 -13.61 7.86 7.81
CA ILE A 130 -13.65 9.27 8.23
C ILE A 130 -14.42 10.09 7.20
N LEU A 131 -14.15 9.90 5.91
CA LEU A 131 -14.82 10.62 4.83
C LEU A 131 -16.34 10.35 4.82
N ALA A 132 -16.73 9.08 4.98
CA ALA A 132 -18.13 8.68 5.09
C ALA A 132 -18.80 9.25 6.36
N THR A 133 -18.07 9.36 7.47
CA THR A 133 -18.58 9.99 8.70
C THR A 133 -18.70 11.51 8.55
N LEU A 134 -17.79 12.14 7.81
CA LEU A 134 -17.78 13.57 7.55
C LEU A 134 -18.97 13.99 6.67
N ASP A 135 -19.40 13.11 5.76
CA ASP A 135 -20.63 13.28 4.97
C ASP A 135 -21.87 13.45 5.86
N TRP A 136 -21.90 12.77 7.02
CA TRP A 136 -22.97 12.92 8.01
C TRP A 136 -22.97 14.30 8.69
N TYR A 137 -21.80 14.94 8.81
CA TYR A 137 -21.63 16.22 9.49
C TYR A 137 -21.82 17.43 8.56
N VAL A 138 -21.42 17.31 7.29
CA VAL A 138 -21.50 18.42 6.32
C VAL A 138 -22.83 18.41 5.56
N GLY A 139 -23.58 17.32 5.62
CA GLY A 139 -24.86 17.14 4.95
C GLY A 139 -24.69 16.59 3.53
N PRO A 140 -25.76 15.99 2.97
CA PRO A 140 -25.71 15.38 1.65
C PRO A 140 -25.42 16.45 0.60
N TRP A 141 -24.34 16.26 -0.17
CA TRP A 141 -23.98 17.08 -1.32
C TRP A 141 -24.78 16.69 -2.57
#